data_AF-A0A3D4FFN7-F1
#
_entry.id   AF-A0A3D4FFN7-F1
#
_cell.length_a   1.000
_cell.length_b   1.000
_cell.length_c   1.000
_cell.angle_alpha   90.00
_cell.angle_beta   90.00
_cell.angle_gamma   90.00
#
_symmetry.space_group_name_H-M   'P 1'
#
loop_
_entity.id
_entity.type
_entity.pdbx_description
1 polymer ?
#
loop_
_entity_poly.entity_id
_entity_poly.type
_entity_poly.pdbx_seq_one_letter_code
_entity_poly.pdbx_strand_id
1 'polypeptide(L)'
;MRQLIISEMERVWSRSKTKTLLITFILLSTLWSIAMGSWNVGFYDSNITMPLNSLNFSVFILRDIHPLLMFVILPMLYTDCFNAEYTSGSYRNVMTRPYKKTEFILAKLIAQAFITFVFLMILFIISSLFSKFFLDTVETTKFFNITKDFNSIEAFIYSFKFYVIEFLILFAILSISSLICGIIENSVLSFLAIIAVFLGSLYISDSFVFFLSSSK
;
A
#
# COMPACT_ATOMS: atom_id res chain seq x y z
N MET A 1 21.21 15.44 -2.18
CA MET A 1 20.06 14.64 -1.69
C MET A 1 18.70 15.31 -1.82
N ARG A 2 18.41 16.42 -1.11
CA ARG A 2 17.07 17.06 -1.15
C ARG A 2 16.55 17.35 -2.56
N GLN A 3 17.36 17.96 -3.42
CA GLN A 3 16.97 18.28 -4.80
C GLN A 3 16.71 17.02 -5.65
N LEU A 4 17.44 15.93 -5.41
CA LEU A 4 17.18 14.64 -6.10
C LEU A 4 15.82 14.08 -5.70
N ILE A 5 15.49 14.11 -4.40
CA ILE A 5 14.18 13.64 -3.90
C ILE A 5 13.06 14.47 -4.52
N ILE A 6 13.18 15.79 -4.54
CA ILE A 6 12.18 16.69 -5.14
C ILE A 6 12.01 16.38 -6.63
N SER A 7 13.11 16.22 -7.37
CA SER A 7 13.07 15.89 -8.80
C SER A 7 12.40 14.54 -9.07
N GLU A 8 12.72 13.51 -8.27
CA GLU A 8 12.09 12.19 -8.38
C GLU A 8 10.60 12.26 -8.05
N MET A 9 10.23 13.02 -7.02
CA MET A 9 8.83 13.26 -6.64
C MET A 9 8.03 13.93 -7.76
N GLU A 10 8.54 15.03 -8.32
CA GLU A 10 7.91 15.72 -9.45
C GLU A 10 7.74 14.78 -10.64
N ARG A 11 8.74 13.93 -10.91
CA ARG A 11 8.67 12.95 -11.99
C ARG A 11 7.63 11.86 -11.75
N VAL A 12 7.42 11.42 -10.50
CA VAL A 12 6.37 10.46 -10.20
C VAL A 12 4.99 11.08 -10.40
N TRP A 13 4.80 12.32 -9.94
CA TRP A 13 3.53 13.04 -10.08
C TRP A 13 3.23 13.52 -11.50
N SER A 14 4.23 13.75 -12.34
CA SER A 14 4.02 14.18 -13.74
C SER A 14 3.52 13.05 -14.64
N ARG A 15 3.79 11.78 -14.29
CA ARG A 15 3.40 10.61 -15.08
C ARG A 15 1.88 10.41 -15.06
N SER A 16 1.31 10.19 -16.25
CA SER A 16 -0.10 9.87 -16.42
C SER A 16 -0.49 8.60 -15.66
N LYS A 17 0.33 7.55 -15.74
CA LYS A 17 0.10 6.27 -15.05
C LYS A 17 -0.15 6.43 -13.55
N THR A 18 0.66 7.23 -12.85
CA THR A 18 0.48 7.50 -11.41
C THR A 18 -0.87 8.14 -11.13
N LYS A 19 -1.25 9.14 -11.94
CA LYS A 19 -2.55 9.84 -11.80
C LYS A 19 -3.71 8.90 -12.10
N THR A 20 -3.61 8.10 -13.15
CA THR A 20 -4.63 7.10 -13.51
C THR A 20 -4.80 6.07 -12.40
N LEU A 21 -3.70 5.49 -11.90
CA LEU A 21 -3.75 4.53 -10.79
C LEU A 21 -4.34 5.14 -9.51
N LEU A 22 -4.01 6.40 -9.21
CA LEU A 22 -4.58 7.10 -8.05
C LEU A 22 -6.10 7.30 -8.18
N ILE A 23 -6.56 7.76 -9.34
CA ILE A 23 -7.99 7.95 -9.61
C ILE A 23 -8.72 6.60 -9.55
N THR A 24 -8.18 5.57 -10.21
CA THR A 24 -8.76 4.22 -10.18
C THR A 24 -8.78 3.65 -8.76
N PHE A 25 -7.74 3.89 -7.96
CA PHE A 25 -7.70 3.46 -6.57
C PHE A 25 -8.77 4.14 -5.71
N ILE A 26 -8.95 5.46 -5.85
CA ILE A 26 -10.01 6.20 -5.15
C ILE A 26 -11.39 5.64 -5.53
N LEU A 27 -11.62 5.41 -6.83
CA LEU A 27 -12.88 4.84 -7.34
C LEU A 27 -13.12 3.44 -6.77
N LEU A 28 -12.14 2.55 -6.86
CA LEU A 28 -12.24 1.16 -6.39
C LEU A 28 -12.44 1.11 -4.87
N SER A 29 -11.67 1.88 -4.10
CA SER A 29 -11.79 1.91 -2.63
C SER A 29 -13.15 2.45 -2.18
N THR A 30 -13.69 3.45 -2.88
CA THR A 30 -15.03 3.99 -2.60
C THR A 30 -16.13 2.97 -2.95
N LEU A 31 -16.06 2.36 -4.15
CA LEU A 31 -17.02 1.33 -4.56
C LEU A 31 -16.98 0.11 -3.64
N TRP A 32 -15.79 -0.32 -3.24
CA TRP A 32 -15.62 -1.42 -2.30
C TRP A 32 -16.18 -1.07 -0.92
N SER A 33 -16.00 0.17 -0.46
CA SER A 33 -16.59 0.64 0.79
C SER A 33 -18.11 0.57 0.77
N ILE A 34 -18.74 0.98 -0.34
CA ILE A 34 -20.20 0.87 -0.55
C ILE A 34 -20.64 -0.60 -0.53
N ALA A 35 -19.92 -1.48 -1.23
CA ALA A 35 -20.23 -2.90 -1.27
C ALA A 35 -20.16 -3.54 0.14
N MET A 36 -19.07 -3.29 0.88
CA MET A 36 -18.92 -3.79 2.25
C MET A 36 -19.99 -3.25 3.19
N GLY A 37 -20.31 -1.96 3.08
CA GLY A 37 -21.40 -1.34 3.87
C GLY A 37 -22.75 -2.01 3.63
N SER A 38 -23.04 -2.46 2.40
CA SER A 38 -24.30 -3.14 2.07
C SER A 38 -24.43 -4.53 2.71
N TRP A 39 -23.31 -5.24 2.90
CA TRP A 39 -23.30 -6.55 3.56
C TRP A 39 -23.24 -6.45 5.08
N ASN A 40 -22.74 -5.32 5.59
CA ASN A 40 -22.58 -5.00 7.02
C ASN A 40 -21.81 -6.06 7.83
N VAL A 41 -20.95 -6.85 7.17
CA VAL A 41 -20.13 -7.90 7.77
C VAL A 41 -18.68 -7.72 7.36
N GLY A 42 -17.80 -7.63 8.35
CA GLY A 42 -16.35 -7.72 8.20
C GLY A 42 -15.88 -9.12 8.54
N PHE A 43 -14.93 -9.63 7.77
CA PHE A 43 -14.27 -10.90 8.08
C PHE A 43 -12.91 -10.60 8.72
N TYR A 44 -12.43 -11.43 9.63
CA TYR A 44 -11.01 -11.44 10.05
C TYR A 44 -10.32 -12.69 9.49
N ASP A 45 -11.02 -13.82 9.58
CA ASP A 45 -10.72 -15.09 8.92
C ASP A 45 -12.04 -15.66 8.35
N SER A 46 -11.95 -16.68 7.51
CA SER A 46 -13.07 -17.49 6.99
C SER A 46 -14.08 -17.90 8.06
N ASN A 47 -13.63 -18.10 9.30
CA ASN A 47 -14.45 -18.56 10.42
C ASN A 47 -14.85 -17.45 11.41
N ILE A 48 -14.27 -16.25 11.30
CA ILE A 48 -14.45 -15.18 12.30
C ILE A 48 -14.96 -13.93 11.60
N THR A 49 -16.23 -13.63 11.85
CA THR A 49 -16.95 -12.48 11.31
C THR A 49 -17.32 -11.51 12.43
N MET A 50 -17.44 -10.24 12.09
CA MET A 50 -17.91 -9.19 12.99
C MET A 50 -18.80 -8.21 12.21
N PRO A 51 -19.90 -7.72 12.79
CA PRO A 51 -20.68 -6.66 12.17
C PRO A 51 -19.81 -5.40 11.99
N LEU A 52 -19.96 -4.75 10.83
CA LEU A 52 -19.28 -3.50 10.57
C LEU A 52 -19.94 -2.39 11.39
N ASN A 53 -19.11 -1.49 11.93
CA ASN A 53 -19.56 -0.32 12.65
C ASN A 53 -18.67 0.87 12.31
N SER A 54 -19.07 2.06 12.77
CA SER A 54 -18.32 3.29 12.50
C SER A 54 -16.87 3.28 13.01
N LEU A 55 -16.54 2.42 13.99
CA LEU A 55 -15.25 2.41 14.67
C LEU A 55 -14.27 1.35 14.13
N ASN A 56 -14.75 0.26 13.54
CA ASN A 56 -13.92 -0.87 13.09
C ASN A 56 -13.71 -0.93 11.56
N PHE A 57 -14.54 -0.22 10.79
CA PHE A 57 -14.58 -0.32 9.34
C PHE A 57 -13.24 -0.02 8.65
N SER A 58 -12.50 0.98 9.14
CA SER A 58 -11.20 1.38 8.57
C SER A 58 -10.17 0.24 8.59
N VAL A 59 -10.22 -0.63 9.59
CA VAL A 59 -9.33 -1.81 9.67
C VAL A 59 -9.74 -2.87 8.66
N PHE A 60 -11.04 -3.13 8.51
CA PHE A 60 -11.55 -4.15 7.59
C PHE A 60 -11.34 -3.79 6.12
N ILE A 61 -11.60 -2.54 5.74
CA ILE A 61 -11.40 -2.09 4.36
C ILE A 61 -9.92 -2.10 3.97
N LEU A 62 -9.01 -1.78 4.89
CA LEU A 62 -7.57 -1.88 4.63
C LEU A 62 -7.17 -3.32 4.33
N ARG A 63 -7.68 -4.28 5.13
CA ARG A 63 -7.42 -5.70 4.93
C ARG A 63 -7.90 -6.20 3.57
N ASP A 64 -9.07 -5.79 3.13
CA ASP A 64 -9.62 -6.25 1.85
C ASP A 64 -8.91 -5.60 0.65
N ILE A 65 -8.43 -4.36 0.80
CA ILE A 65 -7.73 -3.63 -0.25
C ILE A 65 -6.22 -3.93 -0.27
N HIS A 66 -5.68 -4.47 0.82
CA HIS A 66 -4.27 -4.83 0.95
C HIS A 66 -3.74 -5.67 -0.25
N PRO A 67 -4.40 -6.76 -0.69
CA PRO A 67 -3.94 -7.52 -1.86
C PRO A 67 -3.90 -6.68 -3.15
N LEU A 68 -4.84 -5.76 -3.34
CA LEU A 68 -4.86 -4.86 -4.50
C LEU A 68 -3.65 -3.91 -4.48
N LEU A 69 -3.34 -3.35 -3.31
CA LEU A 69 -2.15 -2.52 -3.11
C LEU A 69 -0.87 -3.33 -3.36
N MET A 70 -0.78 -4.51 -2.74
CA MET A 70 0.43 -5.32 -2.74
C MET A 70 0.75 -5.96 -4.09
N PHE A 71 -0.23 -6.49 -4.82
CA PHE A 71 0.03 -7.25 -6.05
C PHE A 71 -0.10 -6.42 -7.32
N VAL A 72 -0.87 -5.33 -7.29
CA VAL A 72 -1.22 -4.60 -8.51
C VAL A 72 -0.66 -3.18 -8.47
N ILE A 73 -1.17 -2.34 -7.57
CA ILE A 73 -0.94 -0.90 -7.64
C ILE A 73 0.52 -0.54 -7.35
N LEU A 74 1.05 -1.02 -6.22
CA LEU A 74 2.38 -0.62 -5.76
C LEU A 74 3.49 -1.25 -6.59
N PRO A 75 3.49 -2.56 -6.93
CA PRO A 75 4.51 -3.13 -7.82
C PRO A 75 4.54 -2.44 -9.19
N MET A 76 3.38 -2.05 -9.73
CA MET A 76 3.32 -1.31 -10.99
C MET A 76 3.99 0.07 -10.87
N LEU A 77 3.74 0.82 -9.79
CA LEU A 77 4.40 2.10 -9.54
C LEU A 77 5.91 1.95 -9.30
N TYR A 78 6.32 0.93 -8.53
CA TYR A 78 7.71 0.70 -8.16
C TYR A 78 8.53 0.35 -9.40
N THR A 79 8.06 -0.62 -10.20
CA THR A 79 8.74 -1.04 -11.43
C THR A 79 8.82 0.10 -12.44
N ASP A 80 7.74 0.85 -12.64
CA ASP A 80 7.79 2.03 -13.52
C ASP A 80 8.80 3.07 -13.01
N CYS A 81 8.99 3.22 -11.69
CA CYS A 81 9.95 4.17 -11.12
C CYS A 81 11.40 3.69 -11.24
N PHE A 82 11.70 2.45 -10.84
CA PHE A 82 13.07 1.93 -10.79
C PHE A 82 13.61 1.55 -12.17
N ASN A 83 12.75 1.07 -13.08
CA ASN A 83 13.15 0.71 -14.43
C ASN A 83 13.09 1.88 -15.42
N ALA A 84 12.64 3.06 -15.00
CA ALA A 84 12.38 4.20 -15.89
C ALA A 84 13.58 4.57 -16.79
N GLU A 85 14.78 4.59 -16.23
CA GLU A 85 16.01 4.97 -16.91
C GLU A 85 16.47 3.92 -17.91
N TYR A 86 16.26 2.64 -17.59
CA TYR A 86 16.52 1.52 -18.48
C TYR A 86 15.55 1.55 -19.66
N THR A 87 14.25 1.67 -19.39
CA THR A 87 13.21 1.68 -20.43
C THR A 87 13.29 2.90 -21.36
N SER A 88 13.81 4.03 -20.88
CA SER A 88 13.97 5.25 -21.67
C SER A 88 15.33 5.38 -22.36
N GLY A 89 16.26 4.44 -22.14
CA GLY A 89 17.65 4.54 -22.61
C GLY A 89 18.45 5.69 -21.99
N SER A 90 17.90 6.36 -20.97
CA SER A 90 18.52 7.53 -20.33
C SER A 90 19.49 7.15 -19.21
N TYR A 91 19.65 5.86 -18.91
CA TYR A 91 20.52 5.35 -17.86
C TYR A 91 21.96 5.91 -17.94
N ARG A 92 22.56 5.95 -19.14
CA ARG A 92 23.91 6.51 -19.32
C ARG A 92 23.98 7.99 -18.92
N ASN A 93 22.95 8.77 -19.25
CA ASN A 93 22.89 10.21 -18.96
C ASN A 93 22.68 10.50 -17.46
N VAL A 94 22.08 9.57 -16.74
CA VAL A 94 21.92 9.63 -15.28
C VAL A 94 23.25 9.26 -14.61
N MET A 95 23.92 8.22 -15.10
CA MET A 95 25.16 7.70 -14.52
C MET A 95 26.40 8.60 -14.74
N THR A 96 26.38 9.50 -15.73
CA THR A 96 27.47 10.47 -15.96
C THR A 96 27.36 11.75 -15.12
N ARG A 97 26.28 11.92 -14.36
CA ARG A 97 26.08 13.12 -13.52
C ARG A 97 26.93 13.06 -12.25
N PRO A 98 27.29 14.23 -11.66
CA PRO A 98 28.17 14.31 -10.50
C PRO A 98 27.42 14.04 -9.17
N TYR A 99 26.72 12.91 -9.08
CA TYR A 99 26.11 12.42 -7.83
C TYR A 99 26.40 10.93 -7.65
N LYS A 100 26.33 10.45 -6.41
CA LYS A 100 26.60 9.03 -6.12
C LYS A 100 25.41 8.18 -6.54
N LYS A 101 25.66 6.95 -6.99
CA LYS A 101 24.60 6.00 -7.37
C LYS A 101 23.67 5.67 -6.19
N THR A 102 24.24 5.55 -5.00
CA THR A 102 23.51 5.29 -3.75
C THR A 102 22.53 6.42 -3.41
N GLU A 103 22.94 7.67 -3.62
CA GLU A 103 22.12 8.86 -3.43
C GLU A 103 20.91 8.87 -4.37
N PHE A 104 21.10 8.41 -5.61
CA PHE A 104 20.02 8.31 -6.59
C PHE A 104 19.00 7.22 -6.24
N ILE A 105 19.46 6.03 -5.84
CA ILE A 105 18.57 4.92 -5.42
C ILE A 105 17.80 5.32 -4.15
N LEU A 106 18.46 5.94 -3.18
CA LEU A 106 17.81 6.43 -1.96
C LEU A 106 16.76 7.50 -2.27
N ALA A 107 17.02 8.40 -3.23
CA ALA A 107 16.03 9.39 -3.64
C ALA A 107 14.77 8.74 -4.23
N LYS A 108 14.93 7.71 -5.08
CA LYS A 108 13.79 6.92 -5.61
C LYS A 108 13.02 6.20 -4.51
N LEU A 109 13.73 5.56 -3.57
CA LEU A 109 13.11 4.89 -2.42
C LEU A 109 12.28 5.86 -1.58
N ILE A 110 12.82 7.03 -1.24
CA ILE A 110 12.10 8.04 -0.46
C ILE A 110 10.87 8.54 -1.23
N ALA A 111 11.00 8.80 -2.54
CA ALA A 111 9.88 9.24 -3.36
C ALA A 111 8.77 8.18 -3.42
N GLN A 112 9.12 6.90 -3.63
CA GLN A 112 8.14 5.81 -3.66
C GLN A 112 7.53 5.52 -2.28
N ALA A 113 8.30 5.65 -1.20
CA ALA A 113 7.78 5.55 0.15
C ALA A 113 6.73 6.64 0.43
N PHE A 114 7.00 7.88 0.03
CA PHE A 114 6.02 8.96 0.16
C PHE A 114 4.74 8.69 -0.65
N ILE A 115 4.87 8.19 -1.88
CA ILE A 115 3.70 7.84 -2.71
C ILE A 115 2.89 6.72 -2.06
N THR A 116 3.56 5.69 -1.54
CA THR A 116 2.91 4.59 -0.80
C THR A 116 2.13 5.13 0.41
N PHE A 117 2.74 6.05 1.16
CA PHE A 117 2.07 6.74 2.27
C PHE A 117 0.83 7.52 1.81
N VAL A 118 0.90 8.23 0.67
CA VAL A 118 -0.25 8.95 0.12
C VAL A 118 -1.42 8.01 -0.22
N PHE A 119 -1.16 6.86 -0.85
CA PHE A 119 -2.20 5.86 -1.14
C PHE A 119 -2.87 5.35 0.15
N LEU A 120 -2.09 5.02 1.18
CA LEU A 120 -2.63 4.60 2.46
C LEU A 120 -3.45 5.69 3.16
N MET A 121 -2.96 6.94 3.16
CA MET A 121 -3.68 8.05 3.78
C MET A 121 -4.99 8.36 3.06
N ILE A 122 -5.03 8.26 1.74
CA ILE A 122 -6.27 8.38 0.97
C ILE A 122 -7.27 7.32 1.39
N LEU A 123 -6.83 6.06 1.51
CA LEU A 123 -7.71 4.98 1.96
C LEU A 123 -8.19 5.18 3.41
N PHE A 124 -7.31 5.67 4.29
CA PHE A 124 -7.67 6.02 5.65
C PHE A 124 -8.75 7.13 5.70
N ILE A 125 -8.60 8.16 4.86
CA ILE A 125 -9.58 9.26 4.75
C ILE A 125 -10.91 8.75 4.20
N ILE A 126 -10.89 8.00 3.09
CA ILE A 126 -12.11 7.44 2.47
C ILE A 126 -12.85 6.57 3.48
N SER A 127 -12.15 5.67 4.17
CA SER A 127 -12.75 4.77 5.14
C SER A 127 -13.29 5.48 6.38
N SER A 128 -12.57 6.48 6.90
CA SER A 128 -13.00 7.28 8.04
C SER A 128 -14.22 8.13 7.72
N LEU A 129 -14.29 8.71 6.53
CA LEU A 129 -15.46 9.46 6.08
C LEU A 129 -16.65 8.53 5.85
N PHE A 130 -16.44 7.42 5.14
CA PHE A 130 -17.50 6.48 4.82
C PHE A 130 -18.14 5.88 6.09
N SER A 131 -17.30 5.41 7.03
CA SER A 131 -17.76 4.84 8.29
C SER A 131 -18.56 5.80 9.15
N LYS A 132 -18.22 7.10 9.13
CA LYS A 132 -18.94 8.13 9.89
C LYS A 132 -20.32 8.45 9.31
N PHE A 133 -20.46 8.41 7.98
CA PHE A 133 -21.70 8.83 7.32
C PHE A 133 -22.68 7.69 7.03
N PHE A 134 -22.18 6.46 6.82
CA PHE A 134 -23.00 5.37 6.29
C PHE A 134 -23.16 4.17 7.23
N LEU A 135 -22.38 4.07 8.31
CA LEU A 135 -22.45 2.95 9.25
C LEU A 135 -22.99 3.38 10.61
N ASP A 136 -23.50 2.38 11.35
CA ASP A 136 -24.06 2.58 12.68
C ASP A 136 -23.01 3.15 13.64
N THR A 137 -23.40 4.23 14.32
CA THR A 137 -22.57 4.87 15.34
C THR A 137 -22.66 4.07 16.64
N VAL A 138 -21.54 3.47 17.04
CA VAL A 138 -21.45 2.67 18.27
C VAL A 138 -20.48 3.34 19.24
N GLU A 139 -20.77 3.29 20.54
CA GLU A 139 -19.91 3.88 21.57
C GLU A 139 -18.64 3.06 21.82
N THR A 140 -18.72 1.74 21.65
CA THR A 140 -17.62 0.81 21.87
C THR A 140 -17.53 -0.26 20.78
N THR A 141 -16.32 -0.71 20.49
CA THR A 141 -16.06 -1.82 19.57
C THR A 141 -14.96 -2.73 20.10
N LYS A 142 -14.99 -3.99 19.71
CA LYS A 142 -13.88 -4.94 19.90
C LYS A 142 -13.10 -5.10 18.60
N PHE A 143 -11.82 -5.40 18.71
CA PHE A 143 -10.97 -5.78 17.57
C PHE A 143 -10.56 -7.24 17.71
N PHE A 144 -10.13 -7.83 16.60
CA PHE A 144 -9.73 -9.24 16.54
C PHE A 144 -8.75 -9.63 17.65
N ASN A 145 -9.07 -10.71 18.36
CA ASN A 145 -8.24 -11.28 19.43
C ASN A 145 -7.91 -10.31 20.60
N ILE A 146 -8.71 -9.25 20.78
CA ILE A 146 -8.58 -8.32 21.91
C ILE A 146 -9.87 -8.34 22.72
N THR A 147 -9.76 -8.68 24.00
CA THR A 147 -10.91 -8.76 24.93
C THR A 147 -11.35 -7.39 25.44
N LYS A 148 -10.52 -6.36 25.28
CA LYS A 148 -10.80 -4.97 25.68
C LYS A 148 -11.82 -4.31 24.74
N ASP A 149 -12.78 -3.59 25.32
CA ASP A 149 -13.66 -2.67 24.60
C ASP A 149 -12.93 -1.35 24.32
N PHE A 150 -12.97 -0.92 23.06
CA PHE A 150 -12.36 0.32 22.61
C PHE A 150 -13.44 1.39 22.48
N ASN A 151 -13.24 2.50 23.18
CA ASN A 151 -14.02 3.72 22.98
C ASN A 151 -13.59 4.41 21.66
N SER A 152 -14.36 5.38 21.18
CA SER A 152 -14.14 6.08 19.89
C SER A 152 -12.70 6.56 19.68
N ILE A 153 -12.09 7.19 20.70
CA ILE A 153 -10.70 7.70 20.62
C ILE A 153 -9.70 6.54 20.54
N GLU A 154 -9.90 5.50 21.36
CA GLU A 154 -9.00 4.34 21.38
C GLU A 154 -9.08 3.56 20.07
N ALA A 155 -10.27 3.43 19.49
CA ALA A 155 -10.50 2.78 18.20
C ALA A 155 -9.85 3.55 17.03
N PHE A 156 -9.90 4.89 17.08
CA PHE A 156 -9.21 5.73 16.11
C PHE A 156 -7.68 5.54 16.20
N ILE A 157 -7.11 5.57 17.42
CA ILE A 157 -5.67 5.35 17.63
C ILE A 157 -5.26 3.95 17.18
N TYR A 158 -6.08 2.93 17.47
CA TYR A 158 -5.86 1.57 17.02
C TYR A 158 -5.82 1.49 15.49
N SER A 159 -6.82 2.05 14.82
CA SER A 159 -6.90 2.09 13.36
C SER A 159 -5.68 2.79 12.75
N PHE A 160 -5.29 3.94 13.31
CA PHE A 160 -4.10 4.65 12.84
C PHE A 160 -2.81 3.81 12.99
N LYS A 161 -2.63 3.15 14.15
CA LYS A 161 -1.48 2.24 14.35
C LYS A 161 -1.49 1.09 13.35
N PHE A 162 -2.66 0.55 13.03
CA PHE A 162 -2.82 -0.50 12.04
C PHE A 162 -2.32 -0.06 10.65
N TYR A 163 -2.68 1.16 10.21
CA TYR A 163 -2.18 1.74 8.96
C TYR A 163 -0.66 2.03 8.97
N VAL A 164 -0.10 2.39 10.14
CA VAL A 164 1.37 2.56 10.27
C VAL A 164 2.09 1.23 10.11
N ILE A 165 1.58 0.14 10.71
CA ILE A 165 2.15 -1.20 10.53
C ILE A 165 2.07 -1.62 9.06
N GLU A 166 0.93 -1.42 8.43
CA GLU A 166 0.75 -1.67 7.00
C GLU A 166 1.75 -0.90 6.14
N PHE A 167 2.00 0.38 6.45
CA PHE A 167 3.01 1.18 5.76
C PHE A 167 4.41 0.57 5.88
N LEU A 168 4.79 0.05 7.06
CA LEU A 168 6.09 -0.60 7.26
C LEU A 168 6.20 -1.89 6.44
N ILE A 169 5.13 -2.68 6.34
CA ILE A 169 5.05 -3.87 5.50
C ILE A 169 5.27 -3.49 4.02
N LEU A 170 4.52 -2.50 3.53
CA LEU A 170 4.64 -2.03 2.15
C LEU A 170 6.00 -1.37 1.87
N PHE A 171 6.65 -0.77 2.87
CA PHE A 171 8.00 -0.23 2.76
C PHE A 171 9.07 -1.34 2.65
N ALA A 172 8.90 -2.45 3.36
CA ALA A 172 9.76 -3.62 3.19
C ALA A 172 9.65 -4.19 1.76
N ILE A 173 8.42 -4.26 1.24
CA ILE A 173 8.11 -4.68 -0.14
C ILE A 173 8.74 -3.75 -1.17
N LEU A 174 8.64 -2.44 -0.96
CA LEU A 174 9.34 -1.45 -1.78
C LEU A 174 10.84 -1.70 -1.81
N SER A 175 11.45 -2.04 -0.67
CA SER A 175 12.88 -2.34 -0.57
C SER A 175 13.25 -3.58 -1.38
N ILE A 176 12.49 -4.67 -1.25
CA ILE A 176 12.67 -5.90 -2.05
C ILE A 176 12.50 -5.59 -3.55
N SER A 177 11.47 -4.84 -3.91
CA SER A 177 11.18 -4.46 -5.30
C SER A 177 12.33 -3.66 -5.90
N SER A 178 12.95 -2.76 -5.13
CA SER A 178 14.11 -1.98 -5.58
C SER A 178 15.32 -2.85 -5.93
N LEU A 179 15.53 -3.95 -5.18
CA LEU A 179 16.62 -4.90 -5.46
C LEU A 179 16.33 -5.68 -6.75
N ILE A 180 15.10 -6.16 -6.92
CA ILE A 180 14.69 -6.92 -8.12
C ILE A 180 14.82 -6.05 -9.38
N CYS A 181 14.31 -4.82 -9.34
CA CYS A 181 14.44 -3.85 -10.44
C CYS A 181 15.90 -3.42 -10.71
N GLY A 182 16.79 -3.56 -9.73
CA GLY A 182 18.23 -3.35 -9.92
C GLY A 182 18.91 -4.44 -10.75
N ILE A 183 18.36 -5.66 -10.72
CA ILE A 183 18.89 -6.83 -11.43
C ILE A 183 18.23 -6.99 -12.81
N ILE A 184 16.93 -6.77 -12.88
CA ILE A 184 16.13 -6.96 -14.09
C ILE A 184 15.87 -5.60 -14.74
N GLU A 185 16.41 -5.38 -15.95
CA GLU A 185 16.29 -4.10 -16.65
C GLU A 185 14.89 -3.87 -17.25
N ASN A 186 14.21 -4.94 -17.65
CA ASN A 186 12.87 -4.88 -18.23
C ASN A 186 11.79 -4.72 -17.13
N SER A 187 10.95 -3.69 -17.26
CA SER A 187 9.92 -3.38 -16.26
C SER A 187 8.85 -4.46 -16.12
N VAL A 188 8.43 -5.08 -17.22
CA VAL A 188 7.42 -6.16 -17.21
C VAL A 188 7.97 -7.41 -16.54
N LEU A 189 9.20 -7.80 -16.87
CA LEU A 189 9.86 -8.93 -16.21
C LEU A 189 10.11 -8.65 -14.72
N SER A 190 10.47 -7.41 -14.36
CA SER A 190 10.63 -7.01 -12.96
C SER A 190 9.32 -7.13 -12.18
N PHE A 191 8.20 -6.70 -12.78
CA PHE A 191 6.87 -6.84 -12.19
C PHE A 191 6.50 -8.30 -11.94
N LEU A 192 6.68 -9.16 -12.95
CA LEU A 192 6.42 -10.60 -12.83
C LEU A 192 7.32 -11.25 -11.77
N ALA A 193 8.60 -10.86 -11.70
CA ALA A 193 9.54 -11.35 -10.71
C ALA A 193 9.15 -10.93 -9.28
N ILE A 194 8.68 -9.70 -9.08
CA ILE A 194 8.18 -9.22 -7.79
C ILE A 194 6.99 -10.08 -7.33
N ILE A 195 6.00 -10.31 -8.20
CA ILE A 195 4.85 -11.16 -7.89
C ILE A 195 5.30 -12.60 -7.59
N ALA A 196 6.21 -13.14 -8.39
CA ALA A 196 6.74 -14.49 -8.19
C ALA A 196 7.47 -14.62 -6.85
N VAL A 197 8.19 -13.59 -6.40
CA VAL A 197 8.81 -13.57 -5.07
C VAL A 197 7.76 -13.55 -3.96
N PHE A 198 6.71 -12.73 -4.07
CA PHE A 198 5.65 -12.68 -3.06
C PHE A 198 4.92 -14.01 -2.97
N LEU A 199 4.46 -14.57 -4.09
CA LEU A 199 3.78 -15.87 -4.11
C LEU A 199 4.71 -17.03 -3.75
N GLY A 200 5.95 -17.00 -4.23
CA GLY A 200 6.95 -18.03 -3.96
C GLY A 200 7.34 -18.09 -2.48
N SER A 201 7.39 -16.95 -1.79
CA SER A 201 7.71 -16.90 -0.36
C SER A 201 6.69 -17.63 0.51
N LEU A 202 5.43 -17.70 0.09
CA LEU A 202 4.38 -18.44 0.78
C LEU A 202 4.67 -19.94 0.86
N TYR A 203 5.40 -20.49 -0.12
CA TYR A 203 5.81 -21.90 -0.12
C TYR A 203 7.04 -22.17 0.74
N ILE A 204 7.73 -21.13 1.20
CA ILE A 204 8.92 -21.25 2.05
C ILE A 204 8.52 -21.26 3.52
N SER A 205 7.59 -20.37 3.92
CA SER A 205 7.16 -20.25 5.32
C SER A 205 5.78 -19.62 5.45
N ASP A 206 4.98 -20.15 6.39
CA ASP A 206 3.69 -19.59 6.79
C ASP A 206 3.81 -18.17 7.38
N SER A 207 5.00 -17.77 7.83
CA SER A 207 5.24 -16.39 8.30
C SER A 207 5.07 -15.35 7.20
N PHE A 208 5.09 -15.73 5.92
CA PHE A 208 4.88 -14.83 4.78
C PHE A 208 3.42 -14.66 4.36
N VAL A 209 2.47 -15.25 5.10
CA VAL A 209 1.02 -15.10 4.84
C VAL A 209 0.56 -13.64 4.89
N PHE A 210 1.32 -12.75 5.54
CA PHE A 210 1.06 -11.31 5.49
C PHE A 210 1.11 -10.73 4.07
N PHE A 211 1.70 -11.43 3.09
CA PHE A 211 1.60 -11.03 1.68
C PHE A 211 0.20 -11.23 1.08
N LEU A 212 -0.64 -12.06 1.68
CA LEU A 212 -2.00 -12.33 1.20
C LEU A 212 -3.07 -11.64 2.03
N SER A 213 -2.85 -11.50 3.33
CA SER A 213 -3.83 -10.91 4.25
C SER A 213 -3.14 -10.18 5.38
N SER A 214 -3.60 -8.97 5.68
CA SER A 214 -3.12 -8.19 6.82
C SER A 214 -3.80 -8.55 8.16
N SER A 215 -4.57 -9.64 8.22
CA SER A 215 -5.30 -10.06 9.43
C SER A 215 -4.56 -11.03 10.36
N LYS A 216 -3.41 -11.57 9.96
CA LYS A 216 -2.64 -12.56 10.74
C LYS A 216 -1.26 -12.02 11.10
#